data_AF-A0A062VB82-F1
#
_entry.id   AF-A0A062VB82-F1
#
_cell.length_a   1.000
_cell.length_b   1.000
_cell.length_c   1.000
_cell.angle_alpha   90.00
_cell.angle_beta   90.00
_cell.angle_gamma   90.00
#
_symmetry.space_group_name_H-M   'P 1'
#
loop_
_entity.id
_entity.type
_entity.pdbx_description
1 polymer ?
#
loop_
_entity_poly.entity_id
_entity_poly.type
_entity_poly.pdbx_seq_one_letter_code
_entity_poly.pdbx_strand_id
1 'polypeptide(L)'
;MPKDLTVTLTDMEYEILKKIRIVEGEDGEKLRNLLRFYIATIPELKSSEYALKRSENKEEIEETLREVWSQYELTDHPVEQWEEDKIDRLMSDLVEINALVRTGERDFIPNSKFRSLFKMLLHDIATESRDMDEYSAACVATIQLLMEFGVGVLSKETIRDGAILINEGWMFAYATAMKRAREFMKTKKLFPETPEQTPESA
;
A
#
# COMPACT_ATOMS: atom_id res chain seq x y z
N MET A 1 22.41 -3.83 27.09
CA MET A 1 21.95 -4.76 26.03
C MET A 1 20.46 -4.97 26.23
N PRO A 2 19.61 -4.67 25.24
CA PRO A 2 18.22 -5.09 25.33
C PRO A 2 18.21 -6.62 25.34
N LYS A 3 17.48 -7.21 26.29
CA LYS A 3 17.27 -8.65 26.28
C LYS A 3 16.14 -8.90 25.29
N ASP A 4 16.49 -9.41 24.11
CA ASP A 4 15.49 -9.85 23.15
C ASP A 4 14.61 -10.92 23.82
N LEU A 5 13.30 -10.70 23.81
CA LEU A 5 12.33 -11.65 24.33
C LEU A 5 11.88 -12.53 23.15
N THR A 6 12.64 -13.58 22.88
CA THR A 6 12.24 -14.61 21.90
C THR A 6 11.22 -15.53 22.58
N VAL A 7 9.96 -15.43 22.17
CA VAL A 7 8.89 -16.33 22.65
C VAL A 7 8.60 -17.34 21.55
N THR A 8 8.88 -18.61 21.81
CA THR A 8 8.54 -19.70 20.90
C THR A 8 7.07 -20.07 21.12
N LEU A 9 6.23 -19.77 20.13
CA LEU A 9 4.83 -20.23 20.14
C LEU A 9 4.80 -21.73 19.84
N THR A 10 3.92 -22.43 20.54
CA THR A 10 3.54 -23.81 20.20
C THR A 10 2.71 -23.82 18.91
N ASP A 11 2.70 -24.96 18.21
CA ASP A 11 1.92 -25.13 16.97
C ASP A 11 0.44 -24.79 17.17
N MET A 12 -0.10 -25.05 18.36
CA MET A 12 -1.48 -24.73 18.72
C MET A 12 -1.69 -23.22 18.92
N GLU A 13 -0.76 -22.51 19.54
CA GLU A 13 -0.81 -21.05 19.70
C GLU A 13 -0.68 -20.34 18.35
N TYR A 14 0.15 -20.86 17.46
CA TYR A 14 0.30 -20.37 16.09
C TYR A 14 -0.99 -20.58 15.27
N GLU A 15 -1.61 -21.75 15.39
CA GLU A 15 -2.90 -22.04 14.74
C GLU A 15 -4.07 -21.22 15.33
N ILE A 16 -4.03 -20.90 16.62
CA ILE A 16 -4.99 -19.99 17.25
C ILE A 16 -4.81 -18.58 16.69
N LEU A 17 -3.58 -18.06 16.63
CA LEU A 17 -3.26 -16.74 16.05
C LEU A 17 -3.74 -16.61 14.60
N LYS A 18 -3.59 -17.65 13.78
CA LYS A 18 -4.08 -17.68 12.39
C LYS A 18 -5.61 -17.68 12.26
N LYS A 19 -6.33 -18.14 13.28
CA LYS A 19 -7.79 -18.33 13.25
C LYS A 19 -8.56 -17.22 13.97
N ILE A 20 -7.87 -16.32 14.67
CA ILE A 20 -8.46 -15.14 15.30
C ILE A 20 -8.98 -14.21 14.19
N ARG A 21 -10.28 -14.28 13.93
CA ARG A 21 -11.01 -13.35 13.05
C ARG A 21 -11.70 -12.22 13.83
N ILE A 22 -11.94 -12.44 15.12
CA ILE A 22 -12.59 -11.50 16.05
C ILE A 22 -11.89 -11.64 17.41
N VAL A 23 -11.32 -10.54 17.91
CA VAL A 23 -10.83 -10.47 19.31
C VAL A 23 -11.90 -9.76 20.13
N GLU A 24 -12.92 -10.50 20.57
CA GLU A 24 -13.99 -9.98 21.44
C GLU A 24 -13.73 -10.37 22.91
N GLY A 25 -13.98 -9.44 23.83
CA GLY A 25 -13.76 -9.59 25.28
C GLY A 25 -12.93 -8.46 25.90
N GLU A 26 -12.93 -8.31 27.23
CA GLU A 26 -12.21 -7.24 27.97
C GLU A 26 -10.70 -7.14 27.64
N ASP A 27 -10.09 -8.23 27.15
CA ASP A 27 -8.67 -8.30 26.82
C ASP A 27 -8.37 -8.23 25.31
N GLY A 28 -9.38 -8.09 24.45
CA GLY A 28 -9.18 -8.14 23.00
C GLY A 28 -8.37 -6.97 22.43
N GLU A 29 -8.55 -5.78 23.01
CA GLU A 29 -7.75 -4.60 22.67
C GLU A 29 -6.29 -4.75 23.15
N LYS A 30 -6.06 -5.42 24.28
CA LYS A 30 -4.70 -5.68 24.79
C LYS A 30 -3.95 -6.64 23.86
N LEU A 31 -4.60 -7.71 23.41
CA LEU A 31 -4.01 -8.66 22.46
C LEU A 31 -3.72 -8.01 21.10
N ARG A 32 -4.63 -7.16 20.60
CA ARG A 32 -4.41 -6.38 19.36
C ARG A 32 -3.20 -5.45 19.50
N ASN A 33 -3.09 -4.74 20.62
CA ASN A 33 -1.95 -3.85 20.87
C ASN A 33 -0.63 -4.61 21.07
N LEU A 34 -0.67 -5.81 21.65
CA LEU A 34 0.50 -6.68 21.77
C LEU A 34 0.96 -7.18 20.39
N LEU A 35 0.02 -7.57 19.51
CA LEU A 35 0.34 -7.95 18.13
C LEU A 35 0.93 -6.77 17.34
N ARG A 36 0.33 -5.57 17.44
CA ARG A 36 0.86 -4.34 16.83
C ARG A 36 2.30 -4.07 17.29
N PHE A 37 2.54 -4.16 18.59
CA PHE A 37 3.87 -3.95 19.18
C PHE A 37 4.88 -4.99 18.69
N TYR A 38 4.51 -6.28 18.66
CA TYR A 38 5.36 -7.36 18.16
C TYR A 38 5.75 -7.13 16.69
N ILE A 39 4.78 -6.82 15.84
CA ILE A 39 5.03 -6.57 14.41
C ILE A 39 5.90 -5.32 14.21
N ALA A 40 5.64 -4.24 14.95
CA ALA A 40 6.36 -2.97 14.81
C ALA A 40 7.82 -3.02 15.31
N THR A 41 8.15 -3.97 16.18
CA THR A 41 9.50 -4.09 16.79
C THR A 41 10.45 -4.99 16.00
N ILE A 42 9.95 -5.77 15.04
CA ILE A 42 10.73 -6.70 14.22
C ILE A 42 10.84 -6.14 12.79
N PRO A 43 12.03 -5.65 12.35
CA PRO A 43 12.21 -5.06 11.04
C PRO A 43 11.78 -5.95 9.87
N GLU A 44 11.94 -7.27 10.01
CA GLU A 44 11.57 -8.27 9.01
C GLU A 44 10.05 -8.35 8.79
N LEU A 45 9.24 -7.90 9.76
CA LEU A 45 7.78 -7.89 9.69
C LEU A 45 7.22 -6.58 9.13
N LYS A 46 8.05 -5.72 8.52
CA LYS A 46 7.62 -4.42 8.00
C LYS A 46 6.47 -4.53 6.99
N SER A 47 6.51 -5.53 6.11
CA SER A 47 5.41 -5.81 5.17
C SER A 47 4.10 -6.14 5.92
N SER A 48 4.17 -7.00 6.94
CA SER A 48 3.03 -7.34 7.79
C SER A 48 2.49 -6.15 8.59
N GLU A 49 3.36 -5.23 9.03
CA GLU A 49 2.96 -3.98 9.68
C GLU A 49 2.07 -3.15 8.75
N TYR A 50 2.48 -2.99 7.50
CA TYR A 50 1.69 -2.25 6.52
C TYR A 50 0.42 -3.01 6.10
N ALA A 51 0.45 -4.34 6.06
CA ALA A 51 -0.76 -5.13 5.83
C ALA A 51 -1.80 -4.90 6.94
N LEU A 52 -1.36 -4.89 8.20
CA LEU A 52 -2.22 -4.57 9.34
C LEU A 52 -2.78 -3.14 9.24
N LYS A 53 -1.92 -2.14 9.03
CA LYS A 53 -2.34 -0.73 8.87
C LYS A 53 -3.33 -0.54 7.72
N ARG A 54 -3.15 -1.25 6.60
CA ARG A 54 -4.09 -1.21 5.46
C ARG A 54 -5.44 -1.81 5.83
N SER A 55 -5.45 -2.91 6.57
CA SER A 55 -6.70 -3.51 7.06
C SER A 55 -7.42 -2.60 8.05
N GLU A 56 -6.69 -1.89 8.90
CA GLU A 56 -7.27 -0.98 9.90
C GLU A 56 -7.87 0.28 9.27
N ASN A 57 -7.26 0.78 8.19
CA ASN A 57 -7.71 1.98 7.47
C ASN A 57 -8.44 1.65 6.16
N LYS A 58 -8.97 0.43 6.03
CA LYS A 58 -9.50 -0.10 4.77
C LYS A 58 -10.59 0.80 4.16
N GLU A 59 -11.56 1.21 4.97
CA GLU A 59 -12.70 2.01 4.51
C GLU A 59 -12.26 3.37 3.96
N GLU A 60 -11.33 4.04 4.66
CA GLU A 60 -10.78 5.33 4.24
C GLU A 60 -9.96 5.20 2.95
N ILE A 61 -9.13 4.16 2.86
CA ILE A 61 -8.34 3.87 1.65
C ILE A 61 -9.27 3.60 0.45
N GLU A 62 -10.34 2.81 0.64
CA GLU A 62 -11.32 2.50 -0.42
C GLU A 62 -12.17 3.70 -0.82
N GLU A 63 -12.49 4.60 0.12
CA GLU A 63 -13.13 5.89 -0.16
C GLU A 63 -12.21 6.78 -1.02
N THR A 64 -10.97 7.00 -0.57
CA THR A 64 -10.00 7.81 -1.33
C THR A 64 -9.68 7.20 -2.69
N LEU A 65 -9.59 5.87 -2.80
CA LEU A 65 -9.37 5.20 -4.09
C LEU A 65 -10.50 5.47 -5.08
N ARG A 66 -11.76 5.47 -4.61
CA ARG A 66 -12.91 5.83 -5.45
C ARG A 66 -12.85 7.29 -5.89
N GLU A 67 -12.46 8.19 -4.99
CA GLU A 67 -12.29 9.61 -5.33
C GLU A 67 -11.18 9.81 -6.36
N VAL A 68 -10.05 9.10 -6.22
CA VAL A 68 -8.96 9.09 -7.21
C VAL A 68 -9.48 8.64 -8.57
N TRP A 69 -10.17 7.50 -8.63
CA TRP A 69 -10.71 6.99 -9.91
C TRP A 69 -11.74 7.92 -10.54
N SER A 70 -12.55 8.63 -9.74
CA SER A 70 -13.49 9.62 -10.29
C SER A 70 -12.81 10.76 -11.06
N GLN A 71 -11.56 11.10 -10.72
CA GLN A 71 -10.78 12.08 -11.50
C GLN A 71 -10.37 11.52 -12.87
N TYR A 72 -10.07 10.23 -12.93
CA TYR A 72 -9.70 9.54 -14.17
C TYR A 72 -10.88 9.22 -15.09
N GLU A 73 -12.13 9.29 -14.61
CA GLU A 73 -13.31 9.11 -15.46
C GLU A 73 -13.46 10.20 -16.52
N LEU A 74 -12.92 11.40 -16.26
CA LEU A 74 -13.02 12.55 -17.14
C LEU A 74 -11.80 12.71 -18.07
N THR A 75 -10.66 12.12 -17.71
CA THR A 75 -9.40 12.26 -18.44
C THR A 75 -8.39 11.19 -18.05
N ASP A 76 -7.53 10.79 -18.98
CA ASP A 76 -6.41 9.87 -18.70
C ASP A 76 -5.27 10.53 -17.90
N HIS A 77 -5.22 11.88 -17.87
CA HIS A 77 -4.17 12.67 -17.22
C HIS A 77 -4.75 13.83 -16.38
N PRO A 78 -5.42 13.55 -15.24
CA PRO A 78 -5.97 14.55 -14.33
C PRO A 78 -5.04 15.72 -13.99
N VAL A 79 -3.74 15.46 -13.80
CA VAL A 79 -2.78 16.49 -13.37
C VAL A 79 -2.59 17.57 -14.43
N GLU A 80 -2.71 17.24 -15.72
CA GLU A 80 -2.56 18.21 -16.82
C GLU A 80 -3.63 19.31 -16.81
N GLN A 81 -4.75 19.08 -16.12
CA GLN A 81 -5.85 20.02 -16.01
C GLN A 81 -5.77 20.91 -14.75
N TRP A 82 -4.79 20.69 -13.88
CA TRP A 82 -4.65 21.45 -12.65
C TRP A 82 -3.92 22.79 -12.86
N GLU A 83 -4.34 23.80 -12.12
CA GLU A 83 -3.65 25.10 -12.09
C GLU A 83 -2.26 24.95 -11.44
N GLU A 84 -1.26 25.69 -11.94
CA GLU A 84 0.13 25.66 -11.43
C GLU A 84 0.16 25.96 -9.91
N ASP A 85 -0.64 26.91 -9.44
CA ASP A 85 -0.80 27.24 -8.02
C ASP A 85 -1.26 26.05 -7.16
N LYS A 86 -2.13 25.19 -7.69
CA LYS A 86 -2.59 23.98 -6.99
C LYS A 86 -1.44 22.98 -6.89
N ILE A 87 -0.72 22.78 -7.99
CA ILE A 87 0.42 21.86 -8.04
C ILE A 87 1.51 22.34 -7.07
N ASP A 88 1.88 23.61 -7.09
CA ASP A 88 2.94 24.16 -6.24
C ASP A 88 2.63 24.02 -4.75
N ARG A 89 1.38 24.28 -4.34
CA ARG A 89 0.94 24.06 -2.94
C ARG A 89 1.04 22.59 -2.55
N LEU A 90 0.49 21.70 -3.38
CA LEU A 90 0.52 20.27 -3.12
C LEU A 90 1.96 19.74 -3.05
N MET A 91 2.85 20.20 -3.92
CA MET A 91 4.26 19.84 -3.90
C MET A 91 4.95 20.30 -2.62
N SER A 92 4.62 21.49 -2.11
CA SER A 92 5.09 21.98 -0.81
C SER A 92 4.64 21.06 0.33
N ASP A 93 3.35 20.75 0.41
CA ASP A 93 2.79 19.86 1.43
C ASP A 93 3.46 18.48 1.41
N LEU A 94 3.68 17.92 0.21
CA LEU A 94 4.32 16.62 0.03
C LEU A 94 5.81 16.62 0.38
N VAL A 95 6.50 17.77 0.27
CA VAL A 95 7.87 17.93 0.75
C VAL A 95 7.91 18.02 2.28
N GLU A 96 6.97 18.73 2.91
CA GLU A 96 6.90 18.88 4.37
C GLU A 96 6.75 17.54 5.08
N ILE A 97 5.94 16.63 4.52
CA ILE A 97 5.77 15.27 5.06
C ILE A 97 6.89 14.31 4.66
N ASN A 98 7.90 14.76 3.90
CA ASN A 98 8.99 13.94 3.34
C ASN A 98 8.56 12.86 2.34
N ALA A 99 7.39 13.00 1.70
CA ALA A 99 7.00 12.13 0.59
C ALA A 99 7.81 12.46 -0.67
N LEU A 100 8.03 13.75 -0.91
CA LEU A 100 8.90 14.27 -1.97
C LEU A 100 10.17 14.92 -1.40
N VAL A 101 11.18 15.05 -2.25
CA VAL A 101 12.38 15.84 -2.01
C VAL A 101 12.61 16.77 -3.20
N ARG A 102 13.00 18.02 -2.90
CA ARG A 102 13.36 19.01 -3.91
C ARG A 102 14.80 18.77 -4.38
N THR A 103 15.00 18.58 -5.68
CA THR A 103 16.31 18.35 -6.31
C THR A 103 16.79 19.52 -7.15
N GLY A 104 15.92 20.47 -7.46
CA GLY A 104 16.22 21.71 -8.19
C GLY A 104 15.19 22.80 -7.87
N GLU A 105 15.20 23.92 -8.59
CA GLU A 105 14.25 25.00 -8.31
C GLU A 105 12.79 24.58 -8.55
N ARG A 106 12.53 23.79 -9.60
CA ARG A 106 11.20 23.23 -9.90
C ARG A 106 11.20 21.72 -10.06
N ASP A 107 12.31 21.07 -9.71
CA ASP A 107 12.47 19.63 -9.83
C ASP A 107 12.28 18.97 -8.46
N PHE A 108 11.39 17.97 -8.45
CA PHE A 108 11.07 17.20 -7.27
C PHE A 108 11.02 15.72 -7.64
N ILE A 109 11.34 14.87 -6.67
CA ILE A 109 11.22 13.42 -6.83
C ILE A 109 10.73 12.78 -5.54
N PRO A 110 10.10 11.59 -5.60
CA PRO A 110 9.76 10.82 -4.42
C PRO A 110 11.00 10.48 -3.62
N ASN A 111 10.92 10.71 -2.31
CA ASN A 111 11.96 10.38 -1.34
C ASN A 111 12.36 8.90 -1.46
N SER A 112 13.64 8.57 -1.24
CA SER A 112 14.14 7.20 -1.33
C SER A 112 13.41 6.23 -0.40
N LYS A 113 13.08 6.66 0.82
CA LYS A 113 12.30 5.87 1.79
C LYS A 113 10.88 5.64 1.28
N PHE A 114 10.20 6.70 0.83
CA PHE A 114 8.86 6.62 0.25
C PHE A 114 8.84 5.62 -0.92
N ARG A 115 9.77 5.78 -1.87
CA ARG A 115 9.89 4.92 -3.04
C ARG A 115 10.20 3.47 -2.71
N SER A 116 11.05 3.21 -1.71
CA SER A 116 11.39 1.86 -1.27
C SER A 116 10.17 1.16 -0.67
N LEU A 117 9.44 1.87 0.19
CA LEU A 117 8.21 1.36 0.79
C LEU A 117 7.13 1.15 -0.29
N PHE A 118 6.98 2.08 -1.21
CA PHE A 118 6.03 1.97 -2.32
C PHE A 118 6.22 0.67 -3.11
N LYS A 119 7.46 0.34 -3.49
CA LYS A 119 7.75 -0.90 -4.26
C LYS A 119 7.33 -2.17 -3.51
N MET A 120 7.60 -2.21 -2.21
CA MET A 120 7.18 -3.32 -1.34
C MET A 120 5.65 -3.40 -1.28
N LEU A 121 4.98 -2.27 -1.01
CA LEU A 121 3.52 -2.24 -0.90
C LEU A 121 2.82 -2.56 -2.22
N LEU A 122 3.29 -2.04 -3.35
CA LEU A 122 2.76 -2.36 -4.67
C LEU A 122 2.80 -3.87 -4.91
N HIS A 123 3.95 -4.50 -4.62
CA HIS A 123 4.09 -5.94 -4.77
C HIS A 123 3.09 -6.69 -3.87
N ASP A 124 3.03 -6.33 -2.59
CA ASP A 124 2.19 -7.02 -1.60
C ASP A 124 0.71 -6.87 -1.94
N ILE A 125 0.24 -5.65 -2.19
CA ILE A 125 -1.16 -5.36 -2.51
C ILE A 125 -1.58 -6.08 -3.80
N ALA A 126 -0.77 -5.98 -4.85
CA ALA A 126 -1.10 -6.62 -6.11
C ALA A 126 -1.08 -8.16 -6.02
N THR A 127 -0.29 -8.75 -5.12
CA THR A 127 -0.23 -10.22 -4.94
C THR A 127 -1.29 -10.76 -3.98
N GLU A 128 -1.70 -9.98 -2.98
CA GLU A 128 -2.76 -10.32 -2.04
C GLU A 128 -4.16 -10.25 -2.68
N SER A 129 -4.39 -9.29 -3.59
CA SER A 129 -5.68 -9.11 -4.25
C SER A 129 -5.65 -9.63 -5.69
N ARG A 130 -6.44 -10.67 -5.97
CA ARG A 130 -6.54 -11.25 -7.33
C ARG A 130 -7.32 -10.38 -8.31
N ASP A 131 -8.20 -9.52 -7.78
CA ASP A 131 -9.15 -8.73 -8.58
C ASP A 131 -8.69 -7.29 -8.77
N MET A 132 -7.65 -6.85 -8.06
CA MET A 132 -7.11 -5.50 -8.16
C MET A 132 -6.04 -5.43 -9.26
N ASP A 133 -6.21 -4.50 -10.20
CA ASP A 133 -5.21 -4.22 -11.23
C ASP A 133 -3.99 -3.48 -10.66
N GLU A 134 -2.86 -3.50 -11.38
CA GLU A 134 -1.60 -2.94 -10.90
C GLU A 134 -1.65 -1.41 -10.70
N TYR A 135 -2.51 -0.69 -11.42
CA TYR A 135 -2.66 0.76 -11.26
C TYR A 135 -3.49 1.08 -10.01
N SER A 136 -4.59 0.35 -9.77
CA SER A 136 -5.32 0.42 -8.50
C SER A 136 -4.43 0.08 -7.32
N ALA A 137 -3.60 -0.97 -7.43
CA ALA A 137 -2.65 -1.34 -6.39
C ALA A 137 -1.61 -0.23 -6.12
N ALA A 138 -1.14 0.46 -7.16
CA ALA A 138 -0.26 1.62 -7.01
C ALA A 138 -0.97 2.79 -6.32
N CYS A 139 -2.24 3.06 -6.67
CA CYS A 139 -3.06 4.06 -5.96
C CYS A 139 -3.21 3.73 -4.48
N VAL A 140 -3.57 2.49 -4.13
CA VAL A 140 -3.67 2.04 -2.73
C VAL A 140 -2.34 2.19 -2.00
N ALA A 141 -1.22 1.77 -2.61
CA ALA A 141 0.10 1.90 -2.02
C ALA A 141 0.46 3.37 -1.73
N THR A 142 0.21 4.27 -2.68
CA THR A 142 0.51 5.70 -2.54
C THR A 142 -0.40 6.36 -1.51
N ILE A 143 -1.72 6.08 -1.50
CA ILE A 143 -2.67 6.57 -0.48
C ILE A 143 -2.20 6.13 0.91
N GLN A 144 -1.90 4.84 1.09
CA GLN A 144 -1.44 4.30 2.36
C GLN A 144 -0.17 5.00 2.87
N LEU A 145 0.79 5.28 1.98
CA LEU A 145 2.01 5.99 2.35
C LEU A 145 1.78 7.47 2.66
N LEU A 146 0.87 8.14 1.96
CA LEU A 146 0.52 9.53 2.27
C LEU A 146 -0.14 9.64 3.65
N MET A 147 -1.01 8.70 4.00
CA MET A 147 -1.58 8.61 5.36
C MET A 147 -0.49 8.39 6.41
N GLU A 148 0.46 7.50 6.15
CA GLU A 148 1.58 7.19 7.08
C GLU A 148 2.53 8.38 7.26
N PHE A 149 2.96 9.02 6.17
CA PHE A 149 3.92 10.13 6.21
C PHE A 149 3.25 11.42 6.70
N GLY A 150 1.95 11.58 6.42
CA GLY A 150 1.15 12.72 6.84
C GLY A 150 0.72 12.67 8.32
N VAL A 151 0.72 11.50 8.96
CA VAL A 151 0.37 11.31 10.39
C VAL A 151 -0.96 12.01 10.77
N GLY A 152 -1.95 11.94 9.86
CA GLY A 152 -3.27 12.58 10.06
C GLY A 152 -3.32 14.10 9.90
N VAL A 153 -2.23 14.75 9.48
CA VAL A 153 -2.17 16.21 9.23
C VAL A 153 -2.71 16.56 7.85
N LEU A 154 -2.57 15.64 6.89
CA LEU A 154 -3.08 15.84 5.53
C LEU A 154 -4.60 15.73 5.49
N SER A 155 -5.22 16.63 4.74
CA SER A 155 -6.64 16.50 4.42
C SER A 155 -6.89 15.33 3.46
N LYS A 156 -8.11 14.78 3.45
CA LYS A 156 -8.51 13.74 2.48
C LYS A 156 -8.28 14.19 1.03
N GLU A 157 -8.56 15.45 0.73
CA GLU A 157 -8.30 16.05 -0.58
C GLU A 157 -6.80 16.07 -0.92
N THR A 158 -5.95 16.45 0.03
CA THR A 158 -4.49 16.44 -0.16
C THR A 158 -3.97 15.01 -0.37
N ILE A 159 -4.52 14.02 0.31
CA ILE A 159 -4.16 12.60 0.11
C ILE A 159 -4.60 12.13 -1.28
N ARG A 160 -5.84 12.43 -1.69
CA ARG A 160 -6.37 12.12 -3.03
C ARG A 160 -5.49 12.73 -4.12
N ASP A 161 -5.29 14.05 -4.06
CA ASP A 161 -4.55 14.77 -5.10
C ASP A 161 -3.06 14.40 -5.09
N GLY A 162 -2.48 14.20 -3.90
CA GLY A 162 -1.12 13.71 -3.75
C GLY A 162 -0.95 12.31 -4.34
N ALA A 163 -1.94 11.43 -4.19
CA ALA A 163 -1.90 10.09 -4.77
C ALA A 163 -1.89 10.13 -6.30
N ILE A 164 -2.73 10.95 -6.90
CA ILE A 164 -2.76 11.18 -8.36
C ILE A 164 -1.41 11.72 -8.84
N LEU A 165 -0.95 12.83 -8.24
CA LEU A 165 0.27 13.52 -8.65
C LEU A 165 1.51 12.62 -8.56
N ILE A 166 1.68 11.92 -7.43
CA ILE A 166 2.82 11.04 -7.21
C ILE A 166 2.79 9.84 -8.17
N ASN A 167 1.60 9.31 -8.45
CA ASN A 167 1.45 8.17 -9.35
C ASN A 167 1.75 8.53 -10.80
N GLU A 168 1.13 9.58 -11.33
CA GLU A 168 1.39 10.03 -12.71
C GLU A 168 2.83 10.46 -12.91
N GLY A 169 3.37 11.24 -11.97
CA GLY A 169 4.73 11.76 -12.10
C GLY A 169 5.80 10.66 -12.04
N TRP A 170 5.60 9.62 -11.22
CA TRP A 170 6.69 8.69 -10.92
C TRP A 170 6.29 7.23 -10.68
N MET A 171 5.18 6.96 -9.98
CA MET A 171 4.95 5.58 -9.48
C MET A 171 4.27 4.65 -10.48
N PHE A 172 3.46 5.14 -11.42
CA PHE A 172 2.81 4.29 -12.42
C PHE A 172 3.79 3.55 -13.34
N ALA A 173 5.02 4.06 -13.50
CA ALA A 173 6.07 3.33 -14.20
C ALA A 173 6.34 1.94 -13.58
N TYR A 174 6.22 1.80 -12.26
CA TYR A 174 6.36 0.51 -11.57
C TYR A 174 5.14 -0.38 -11.76
N ALA A 175 3.93 0.18 -11.72
CA ALA A 175 2.70 -0.55 -12.02
C ALA A 175 2.73 -1.12 -13.45
N THR A 176 3.13 -0.30 -14.43
CA THR A 176 3.31 -0.73 -15.82
C THR A 176 4.36 -1.85 -15.93
N ALA A 177 5.51 -1.71 -15.26
CA ALA A 177 6.54 -2.75 -15.27
C ALA A 177 6.03 -4.07 -14.67
N MET A 178 5.26 -4.00 -13.57
CA MET A 178 4.67 -5.17 -12.92
C MET A 178 3.62 -5.85 -13.79
N LYS A 179 2.74 -5.07 -14.42
CA LYS A 179 1.75 -5.58 -15.38
C LYS A 179 2.42 -6.31 -16.54
N ARG A 180 3.43 -5.70 -17.16
CA ARG A 180 4.22 -6.32 -18.24
C ARG A 180 4.90 -7.62 -17.79
N ALA A 181 5.45 -7.65 -16.58
CA ALA A 181 6.07 -8.86 -16.03
C ALA A 181 5.04 -9.98 -15.85
N ARG A 182 3.84 -9.68 -15.34
CA ARG A 182 2.75 -10.66 -15.19
C ARG A 182 2.25 -11.18 -16.53
N GLU A 183 2.04 -10.30 -17.50
CA GLU A 183 1.65 -10.67 -18.87
C GLU A 183 2.71 -11.58 -19.53
N PHE A 184 4.00 -11.24 -19.35
CA PHE A 184 5.10 -12.07 -19.83
C PHE A 184 5.11 -13.45 -19.17
N MET A 185 4.93 -13.53 -17.85
CA MET A 185 4.89 -14.80 -17.11
C MET A 185 3.71 -15.68 -17.53
N LYS A 186 2.53 -15.09 -17.76
CA LYS A 186 1.34 -15.80 -18.29
C LYS A 186 1.61 -16.39 -19.68
N THR A 187 2.22 -15.61 -20.58
CA THR A 187 2.51 -16.05 -21.95
C THR A 187 3.62 -17.10 -22.04
N LYS A 188 4.51 -17.17 -21.05
CA LYS A 188 5.63 -18.13 -21.01
C LYS A 188 5.35 -19.44 -20.25
N LYS A 189 4.13 -19.66 -19.72
CA LYS A 189 3.79 -20.84 -18.90
C LYS A 189 4.80 -21.15 -17.78
N LEU A 190 5.35 -20.10 -17.15
CA LEU A 190 6.36 -20.25 -16.08
C LEU A 190 5.76 -20.50 -14.68
N PHE A 191 4.43 -20.64 -14.57
CA PHE A 191 3.78 -21.18 -13.38
C PHE A 191 3.52 -22.67 -13.58
N PRO A 192 3.81 -23.54 -12.59
CA PRO A 192 3.24 -24.87 -12.60
C PRO A 192 1.72 -24.72 -12.68
N GLU A 193 1.12 -25.32 -13.71
CA GLU A 193 -0.33 -25.40 -13.85
C GLU A 193 -0.87 -25.89 -12.51
N THR A 194 -1.60 -25.04 -11.79
CA THR A 194 -2.33 -25.48 -10.61
C THR A 194 -3.28 -26.55 -11.14
N PRO A 195 -3.22 -27.81 -10.67
CA PRO A 195 -3.97 -28.89 -11.28
C PRO A 195 -5.44 -28.47 -11.33
N GLU A 196 -5.95 -28.32 -12.56
CA GLU A 196 -7.36 -28.17 -12.82
C GLU A 196 -8.07 -29.26 -12.03
N GLN A 197 -9.03 -28.85 -11.19
CA GLN A 197 -9.93 -29.81 -10.58
C GLN A 197 -10.57 -30.59 -11.73
N THR A 198 -10.15 -31.85 -11.87
CA THR A 198 -10.82 -32.83 -12.72
C THR A 198 -12.31 -32.74 -12.40
N PRO A 199 -13.19 -32.52 -13.39
CA PRO A 199 -14.61 -32.61 -13.15
C PRO A 199 -14.87 -34.03 -12.65
N GLU A 200 -15.53 -34.14 -11.48
CA GLU A 200 -16.06 -35.41 -11.00
C GLU A 200 -16.94 -35.98 -12.10
N SER A 201 -16.45 -37.03 -12.74
CA SER A 201 -17.22 -37.87 -13.63
C SER A 201 -18.31 -38.56 -12.80
N ALA A 202 -19.56 -38.17 -13.06
CA ALA A 202 -20.75 -38.93 -12.68
C ALA A 202 -20.83 -40.26 -13.44
#